data_AF-A0A958QY84-F1
#
_entry.id   AF-A0A958QY84-F1
#
_cell.length_a   1.000
_cell.length_b   1.000
_cell.length_c   1.000
_cell.angle_alpha   90.00
_cell.angle_beta   90.00
_cell.angle_gamma   90.00
#
_symmetry.space_group_name_H-M   'P 1'
#
loop_
_entity.id
_entity.type
_entity.pdbx_description
1 polymer ?
#
loop_
_entity_poly.entity_id
_entity_poly.type
_entity_poly.pdbx_seq_one_letter_code
_entity_poly.pdbx_strand_id
1 'polypeptide(L)'
;MLRTLAIAFICCFTCYLVSPLIDPDLWWHLTVGRWILAHQSLPIVDNWNRFALGHSWVAYSWSVEVLYAMAYRFAAEQGLVILKLLSVGAVLF
;
A
#
# COMPACT_ATOMS: atom_id res chain seq x y z
N MET A 1 -21.67 -4.76 26.83
CA MET A 1 -20.25 -4.54 26.48
C MET A 1 -19.90 -5.08 25.09
N LEU A 2 -20.06 -6.39 24.83
CA LEU A 2 -19.70 -7.01 23.54
C LEU A 2 -20.44 -6.44 22.31
N ARG A 3 -21.75 -6.19 22.40
CA ARG A 3 -22.55 -5.62 21.30
C ARG A 3 -22.06 -4.22 20.88
N THR A 4 -21.74 -3.38 21.87
CA THR A 4 -21.25 -2.01 21.62
C THR A 4 -19.87 -2.02 20.96
N LEU A 5 -18.98 -2.92 21.39
CA LEU A 5 -17.66 -3.10 20.78
C LEU A 5 -17.77 -3.61 19.34
N ALA A 6 -18.67 -4.56 19.08
CA ALA A 6 -18.92 -5.06 17.73
C ALA A 6 -19.46 -3.97 16.78
N ILE A 7 -20.40 -3.14 17.25
CA ILE A 7 -20.92 -2.01 16.46
C ILE A 7 -19.82 -0.99 16.19
N ALA A 8 -19.04 -0.61 17.20
CA ALA A 8 -17.93 0.32 17.03
C ALA A 8 -16.90 -0.20 16.01
N PHE A 9 -16.57 -1.49 16.08
CA PHE A 9 -15.67 -2.14 15.13
C PHE A 9 -16.22 -2.07 13.71
N ILE A 10 -17.48 -2.48 13.47
CA ILE A 10 -18.14 -2.43 12.15
C ILE A 10 -18.19 -0.99 11.60
N CYS A 11 -18.50 0.00 12.45
CA CYS A 11 -18.53 1.40 12.06
C CYS A 11 -17.15 1.90 11.61
N CYS A 12 -16.11 1.70 12.44
CA CYS A 12 -14.74 2.09 12.10
C CYS A 12 -14.26 1.41 10.81
N PHE A 13 -14.60 0.13 10.66
CA PHE A 13 -14.24 -0.68 9.51
C PHE A 13 -14.92 -0.21 8.22
N THR A 14 -16.21 0.12 8.29
CA THR A 14 -16.97 0.66 7.16
C THR A 14 -16.44 2.04 6.77
N CYS A 15 -16.13 2.90 7.75
CA CYS A 15 -15.49 4.20 7.52
C CYS A 15 -14.12 4.07 6.85
N TYR A 16 -13.32 3.07 7.22
CA TYR A 16 -12.05 2.78 6.55
C TYR A 16 -12.28 2.36 5.10
N LEU A 17 -13.26 1.50 4.82
CA LEU A 17 -13.53 1.03 3.45
C LEU A 17 -13.95 2.14 2.50
N VAL A 18 -14.84 3.04 2.94
CA VAL A 18 -15.34 4.15 2.12
C VAL A 18 -14.39 5.34 2.06
N SER A 19 -13.30 5.33 2.82
CA SER A 19 -12.33 6.42 2.75
C SER A 19 -11.63 6.43 1.39
N PRO A 20 -11.35 7.61 0.83
CA PRO A 20 -10.55 7.69 -0.39
C PRO A 20 -9.12 7.17 -0.15
N LEU A 21 -8.39 6.91 -1.24
CA LEU A 21 -6.96 6.63 -1.18
C LEU A 21 -6.21 7.95 -0.92
N ILE A 22 -6.05 8.32 0.35
CA ILE A 22 -5.51 9.63 0.77
C ILE A 22 -4.07 9.58 1.29
N ASP A 23 -3.35 8.49 1.02
CA ASP A 23 -1.97 8.34 1.45
C ASP A 23 -1.04 9.28 0.64
N PRO A 24 -0.38 10.26 1.29
CA PRO A 24 0.54 11.16 0.59
C PRO A 24 1.73 10.43 -0.04
N ASP A 25 2.11 9.28 0.51
CA ASP A 25 3.24 8.47 0.05
C ASP A 25 2.83 7.38 -0.95
N LEU A 26 1.55 7.34 -1.37
CA LEU A 26 1.07 6.32 -2.31
C LEU A 26 1.92 6.27 -3.60
N TRP A 27 2.30 7.44 -4.12
CA TRP A 27 3.11 7.54 -5.33
C TRP A 27 4.54 7.08 -5.13
N TRP A 28 5.09 7.25 -3.92
CA TRP A 28 6.38 6.67 -3.54
C TRP A 28 6.29 5.15 -3.60
N HIS A 29 5.31 4.56 -2.92
CA HIS A 29 5.12 3.11 -2.90
C HIS A 29 4.93 2.52 -4.30
N LEU A 30 4.12 3.16 -5.14
CA LEU A 30 3.93 2.74 -6.53
C LEU A 30 5.23 2.83 -7.34
N THR A 31 6.04 3.87 -7.11
CA THR A 31 7.30 4.07 -7.83
C THR A 31 8.32 3.01 -7.45
N VAL A 32 8.50 2.77 -6.15
CA VAL A 32 9.40 1.73 -5.64
C VAL A 32 8.94 0.35 -6.09
N GLY A 33 7.65 0.03 -5.97
CA GLY A 33 7.10 -1.25 -6.41
C GLY A 33 7.28 -1.51 -7.91
N ARG A 34 7.05 -0.50 -8.76
CA ARG A 34 7.32 -0.58 -10.20
C ARG A 34 8.80 -0.81 -10.49
N TRP A 35 9.68 -0.13 -9.77
CA TRP A 35 11.12 -0.31 -9.91
C TRP A 35 11.53 -1.75 -9.56
N ILE A 36 11.03 -2.28 -8.43
CA ILE A 36 11.29 -3.67 -8.01
C ILE A 36 10.82 -4.66 -9.06
N LEU A 37 9.59 -4.51 -9.57
CA LEU A 37 9.05 -5.38 -10.62
C LEU A 37 9.87 -5.34 -11.91
N ALA A 38 10.41 -4.16 -12.28
CA ALA A 38 11.21 -3.99 -13.48
C ALA A 38 12.65 -4.53 -13.35
N HIS A 39 13.27 -4.39 -12.18
CA HIS A 39 14.68 -4.77 -11.96
C HIS A 39 14.84 -6.13 -11.28
N GLN A 40 13.75 -6.74 -10.83
CA GLN A 40 13.73 -8.01 -10.09
C GLN A 40 14.70 -8.02 -8.90
N SER A 41 14.87 -6.85 -8.26
CA SER A 41 15.78 -6.66 -7.13
C SER A 41 15.21 -5.60 -6.19
N LEU A 42 15.71 -5.59 -4.95
CA LEU A 42 15.38 -4.56 -3.98
C LEU A 42 16.33 -3.37 -4.14
N PRO A 43 15.84 -2.13 -4.18
CA PRO A 43 16.72 -0.96 -4.18
C PRO A 43 17.48 -0.95 -2.86
N ILE A 44 18.80 -0.78 -2.95
CA ILE A 44 19.72 -0.67 -1.80
C ILE A 44 20.30 0.73 -1.65
N VAL A 45 19.94 1.63 -2.58
CA VAL A 45 20.28 3.05 -2.55
C VAL A 45 19.04 3.86 -2.90
N ASP A 46 18.95 5.08 -2.35
CA ASP A 46 17.87 6.00 -2.66
C ASP A 46 18.12 6.69 -4.01
N ASN A 47 17.21 6.49 -4.97
CA ASN A 47 17.29 7.07 -6.30
C ASN A 47 16.31 8.24 -6.53
N TRP A 48 15.48 8.58 -5.54
CA TRP A 48 14.33 9.47 -5.73
C TRP A 48 14.32 10.66 -4.76
N ASN A 49 14.78 10.47 -3.53
CA ASN A 49 14.83 11.54 -2.55
C ASN A 49 15.94 12.54 -2.89
N ARG A 50 15.56 13.79 -3.17
CA ARG A 50 16.50 14.86 -3.51
C ARG A 50 17.59 15.09 -2.45
N PHE A 51 17.29 14.85 -1.17
CA PHE A 51 18.22 15.12 -0.07
C PHE A 51 19.03 13.89 0.36
N ALA A 52 18.66 12.70 -0.09
CA ALA A 52 19.33 11.45 0.25
C ALA A 52 19.80 10.68 -1.00
N LEU A 53 19.87 11.35 -2.16
CA LEU A 53 20.21 10.72 -3.43
C LEU A 53 21.57 9.99 -3.33
N GLY A 54 21.58 8.70 -3.64
CA GLY A 54 22.76 7.85 -3.58
C GLY A 54 23.12 7.32 -2.19
N HIS A 55 22.38 7.69 -1.14
CA HIS A 55 22.58 7.15 0.20
C HIS A 55 22.02 5.72 0.31
N SER A 56 22.58 4.92 1.22
CA SER A 56 22.09 3.57 1.51
C SER A 56 20.65 3.62 2.02
N TRP A 57 19.76 2.94 1.31
CA TRP A 57 18.36 2.81 1.68
C TRP A 57 17.82 1.51 1.09
N VAL A 58 17.20 0.69 1.94
CA VAL A 58 16.52 -0.53 1.51
C VAL A 58 15.02 -0.33 1.62
N ALA A 59 14.27 -0.67 0.57
CA ALA A 59 12.81 -0.67 0.59
C ALA A 59 12.28 -1.63 1.67
N TYR A 60 11.95 -1.11 2.85
CA TYR A 60 11.46 -1.90 3.98
C TYR A 60 10.00 -2.36 3.77
N SER A 61 9.22 -1.64 2.96
CA SER A 61 7.84 -1.91 2.57
C SER A 61 7.69 -2.69 1.26
N TRP A 62 8.78 -3.30 0.75
CA TRP A 62 8.88 -3.83 -0.61
C TRP A 62 7.75 -4.80 -1.00
N SER A 63 7.30 -5.66 -0.08
CA SER A 63 6.30 -6.70 -0.40
C SER A 63 4.94 -6.08 -0.72
N VAL A 64 4.54 -5.08 0.05
CA VAL A 64 3.30 -4.34 -0.16
C VAL A 64 3.43 -3.41 -1.37
N GLU A 65 4.59 -2.80 -1.58
CA GLU A 65 4.87 -1.97 -2.75
C GLU A 65 4.76 -2.76 -4.05
N VAL A 66 5.24 -4.02 -4.07
CA VAL A 66 5.05 -4.94 -5.19
C VAL A 66 3.56 -5.24 -5.41
N LEU A 67 2.78 -5.49 -4.35
CA LEU A 67 1.33 -5.68 -4.46
C LEU A 67 0.63 -4.43 -5.02
N TYR A 68 1.00 -3.25 -4.54
CA TYR A 68 0.45 -1.97 -5.01
C TYR A 68 0.75 -1.76 -6.48
N ALA A 69 2.00 -1.97 -6.90
CA ALA A 69 2.41 -1.82 -8.29
C ALA A 69 1.71 -2.84 -9.21
N MET A 70 1.53 -4.09 -8.77
CA MET A 70 0.76 -5.09 -9.53
C MET A 70 -0.71 -4.70 -9.65
N ALA A 71 -1.37 -4.35 -8.53
CA ALA A 71 -2.76 -3.93 -8.52
C ALA A 71 -2.99 -2.72 -9.44
N TYR A 72 -2.12 -1.72 -9.35
CA TYR A 72 -2.16 -0.53 -10.20
C TYR A 72 -1.91 -0.88 -11.69
N ARG A 73 -1.04 -1.84 -11.99
CA ARG A 73 -0.82 -2.29 -13.37
C ARG A 73 -2.05 -2.96 -13.98
N PHE A 74 -2.83 -3.69 -13.19
CA PHE A 74 -4.01 -4.42 -13.69
C PHE A 74 -5.23 -3.52 -13.90
N ALA A 75 -5.48 -2.58 -13.00
CA ALA A 75 -6.71 -1.78 -13.01
C ALA A 75 -6.53 -0.36 -12.46
N ALA A 76 -5.34 0.23 -12.59
CA ALA A 76 -5.01 1.59 -12.13
C ALA A 76 -5.48 1.83 -10.67
N GLU A 77 -6.14 2.94 -10.39
CA GLU A 77 -6.63 3.28 -9.06
C GLU A 77 -7.69 2.28 -8.57
N GLN A 78 -8.51 1.71 -9.46
CA GLN A 78 -9.50 0.71 -9.07
C GLN A 78 -8.84 -0.57 -8.54
N GLY A 79 -7.68 -0.94 -9.10
CA GLY A 79 -6.89 -2.07 -8.58
C GLY A 79 -6.46 -1.87 -7.14
N LEU A 80 -6.07 -0.65 -6.77
CA LEU A 80 -5.71 -0.30 -5.39
C LEU A 80 -6.91 -0.35 -4.44
N VAL A 81 -8.09 0.07 -4.92
CA VAL A 81 -9.34 -0.05 -4.15
C VAL A 81 -9.69 -1.53 -3.92
N ILE A 82 -9.57 -2.37 -4.93
CA ILE A 82 -9.79 -3.83 -4.79
C ILE A 82 -8.80 -4.42 -3.79
N LEU A 83 -7.52 -4.06 -3.88
CA LEU A 83 -6.51 -4.54 -2.94
C LEU A 83 -6.80 -4.10 -1.50
N LYS A 84 -7.27 -2.86 -1.29
CA LYS A 84 -7.75 -2.36 0.01
C LYS A 84 -8.95 -3.16 0.53
N LEU A 85 -9.88 -3.58 -0.34
CA LEU A 85 -11.00 -4.43 0.05
C LEU A 85 -10.53 -5.85 0.45
N LEU A 86 -9.54 -6.39 -0.25
CA LEU A 86 -8.99 -7.72 0.02
C LEU A 86 -8.16 -7.78 1.30
N SER A 87 -7.33 -6.76 1.58
CA SER A 87 -6.56 -6.69 2.83
C SER A 87 -7.47 -6.68 4.05
N VAL A 88 -8.63 -6.05 3.90
CA VAL A 88 -9.68 -5.99 4.89
C VAL A 88 -10.35 -7.34 5.10
N GLY A 89 -10.59 -8.10 4.03
CA GLY A 89 -11.06 -9.49 4.13
C GLY A 89 -10.08 -10.41 4.84
N ALA A 90 -8.77 -10.23 4.64
CA ALA A 90 -7.72 -11.06 5.25
C ALA A 90 -7.58 -10.87 6.77
N VAL A 91 -8.06 -9.75 7.34
CA VAL A 91 -8.01 -9.49 8.81
C VAL A 91 -9.22 -10.11 9.54
N LEU A 92 -10.29 -10.46 8.82
CA LEU A 92 -11.54 -10.97 9.39
C LEU A 92 -11.60 -12.51 9.51
N PHE A 93 -10.57 -13.23 9.08
CA PHE A 93 -10.44 -14.68 9.17
C PHE A 93 -9.11 -15.05 9.84
#